data_AF-A0A970YVX9-F1
#
_entry.id   AF-A0A970YVX9-F1
#
_cell.length_a   1.000
_cell.length_b   1.000
_cell.length_c   1.000
_cell.angle_alpha   90.00
_cell.angle_beta   90.00
_cell.angle_gamma   90.00
#
_symmetry.space_group_name_H-M   'P 1'
#
loop_
_entity.id
_entity.type
_entity.pdbx_description
1 polymer ?
#
loop_
_entity_poly.entity_id
_entity_poly.type
_entity_poly.pdbx_seq_one_letter_code
_entity_poly.pdbx_strand_id
1 'polypeptide(L)'
;MSKFVYKFEAVKKVKLTFEKLIQKEVAEIELKIKAQNEELVLLQDEKISEKNRIMGKKSMRASEVQFMNNFEKLMDEKINACTRKLELLNRQLKEKMEELKKKSMEHKIFESLEEKHLNDFRLEQNRIEQKQFDEIASIKKMKSKD
;
A
#
# COMPACT_ATOMS: atom_id res chain seq x y z
N MET A 1 -19.89 32.95 -14.11
CA MET A 1 -19.76 32.26 -12.82
C MET A 1 -18.28 32.17 -12.46
N SER A 2 -17.93 32.40 -11.19
CA SER A 2 -16.56 32.21 -10.75
C SER A 2 -16.21 30.71 -10.75
N LYS A 3 -14.95 30.35 -11.02
CA LYS A 3 -14.50 28.95 -11.00
C LYS A 3 -13.97 28.62 -9.61
N PHE A 4 -14.35 27.47 -9.05
CA PHE A 4 -13.78 26.99 -7.79
C PHE A 4 -12.28 26.70 -7.97
N VAL A 5 -11.45 27.21 -7.05
CA VAL A 5 -10.01 26.96 -7.00
C VAL A 5 -9.66 26.52 -5.59
N TYR A 6 -9.21 25.27 -5.44
CA TYR A 6 -8.79 24.76 -4.15
C TYR A 6 -7.41 25.28 -3.76
N LYS A 7 -7.34 26.03 -2.67
CA LYS A 7 -6.12 26.69 -2.17
C LYS A 7 -4.96 25.73 -1.88
N PHE A 8 -5.25 24.48 -1.52
CA PHE A 8 -4.24 23.49 -1.12
C PHE A 8 -3.99 22.39 -2.15
N GLU A 9 -4.38 22.61 -3.41
CA GLU A 9 -4.25 21.62 -4.49
C GLU A 9 -2.80 21.11 -4.65
N ALA A 10 -1.82 22.01 -4.57
CA ALA A 10 -0.41 21.64 -4.65
C ALA A 10 0.01 20.70 -3.50
N VAL A 11 -0.45 20.97 -2.27
CA VAL A 11 -0.14 20.16 -1.10
C VAL A 11 -0.82 18.79 -1.21
N LYS A 12 -2.09 18.76 -1.63
CA LYS A 12 -2.85 17.52 -1.87
C LYS A 12 -2.12 16.60 -2.86
N LYS A 13 -1.62 17.16 -3.98
CA LYS A 13 -0.84 16.40 -4.97
C LYS A 13 0.44 15.82 -4.39
N VAL A 14 1.20 16.61 -3.63
CA VAL A 14 2.43 16.13 -2.97
C VAL A 14 2.12 14.98 -2.02
N LYS A 15 1.03 15.08 -1.23
CA LYS A 15 0.61 13.98 -0.33
C LYS A 15 0.24 12.71 -1.08
N LEU A 16 -0.49 12.83 -2.18
CA LEU A 16 -0.81 11.70 -3.06
C LEU A 16 0.46 11.06 -3.65
N THR A 17 1.45 11.87 -4.06
CA THR A 17 2.72 11.35 -4.57
C THR A 17 3.47 10.57 -3.51
N PHE A 18 3.52 11.05 -2.27
CA PHE A 18 4.14 10.30 -1.17
C PHE A 18 3.41 9.01 -0.86
N GLU A 19 2.08 9.02 -0.84
CA GLU A 19 1.29 7.80 -0.67
C GLU A 19 1.64 6.76 -1.75
N LYS A 20 1.64 7.16 -3.03
CA LYS A 20 2.00 6.27 -4.14
C LYS A 20 3.43 5.73 -4.05
N LEU A 21 4.37 6.54 -3.57
CA LEU A 21 5.75 6.11 -3.38
C LEU A 21 5.83 5.01 -2.32
N ILE A 22 5.17 5.19 -1.18
CA ILE A 22 5.13 4.16 -0.13
C ILE A 22 4.39 2.90 -0.60
N GLN A 23 3.30 3.03 -1.38
CA GLN A 23 2.61 1.88 -1.98
C GLN A 23 3.54 1.06 -2.87
N LYS A 24 4.41 1.72 -3.65
CA LYS A 24 5.41 1.04 -4.47
C LYS A 24 6.42 0.29 -3.61
N GLU A 25 6.93 0.92 -2.54
CA GLU A 25 7.87 0.26 -1.61
C GLU A 25 7.25 -0.96 -0.93
N VAL A 26 5.98 -0.88 -0.51
CA VAL A 26 5.22 -2.01 0.04
C VAL A 26 5.17 -3.15 -0.97
N ALA A 27 4.78 -2.87 -2.21
CA ALA A 27 4.71 -3.88 -3.26
C ALA A 27 6.08 -4.54 -3.55
N GLU A 28 7.16 -3.76 -3.52
CA GLU A 28 8.53 -4.29 -3.68
C GLU A 28 8.92 -5.23 -2.53
N ILE A 29 8.51 -4.93 -1.30
CA ILE A 29 8.75 -5.82 -0.14
C ILE A 29 7.91 -7.10 -0.26
N GLU A 30 6.65 -7.00 -0.66
CA GLU A 30 5.77 -8.16 -0.88
C GLU A 30 6.34 -9.11 -1.95
N LEU A 31 6.87 -8.56 -3.05
CA LEU A 31 7.55 -9.36 -4.07
C LEU A 31 8.77 -10.09 -3.53
N LYS A 32 9.57 -9.42 -2.68
CA LYS A 32 10.72 -10.07 -2.02
C LYS A 32 10.29 -11.18 -1.07
N ILE A 33 9.22 -10.96 -0.30
CA ILE A 33 8.64 -11.99 0.59
C ILE A 33 8.18 -13.19 -0.23
N LYS A 34 7.47 -12.96 -1.34
CA LYS A 34 7.02 -14.03 -2.22
C LYS A 34 8.20 -14.86 -2.75
N ALA A 35 9.21 -14.20 -3.31
CA ALA A 35 10.40 -14.89 -3.81
C ALA A 35 11.13 -15.68 -2.71
N GLN A 36 11.20 -15.13 -1.49
CA GLN A 36 11.83 -15.81 -0.36
C GLN A 36 11.02 -17.02 0.14
N ASN A 37 9.68 -16.93 0.10
CA ASN A 37 8.81 -18.08 0.40
C ASN A 37 8.96 -19.18 -0.66
N GLU A 38 9.04 -18.83 -1.94
CA GLU A 38 9.30 -19.80 -3.01
C GLU A 38 10.65 -20.49 -2.81
N GLU A 39 11.70 -19.75 -2.46
CA GLU A 39 13.01 -20.31 -2.11
C GLU A 39 12.93 -21.25 -0.89
N LEU A 40 12.18 -20.88 0.14
CA LEU A 40 11.99 -21.71 1.33
C LEU A 40 11.32 -23.05 0.99
N VAL A 41 10.27 -23.03 0.16
CA VAL A 41 9.58 -24.24 -0.29
C VAL A 41 10.54 -25.13 -1.08
N LEU A 42 11.32 -24.56 -2.02
CA LEU A 42 12.30 -25.32 -2.79
C LEU A 42 13.35 -26.00 -1.90
N LEU A 43 13.87 -25.30 -0.89
CA LEU A 43 14.83 -25.88 0.06
C LEU A 43 14.21 -26.99 0.90
N GLN A 44 12.95 -26.84 1.32
CA GLN A 44 12.23 -27.87 2.07
C GLN A 44 11.96 -29.11 1.20
N ASP A 45 11.55 -28.92 -0.05
CA ASP A 45 11.32 -29.99 -1.01
C ASP A 45 12.63 -30.72 -1.36
N GLU A 46 13.73 -29.98 -1.54
CA GLU A 46 15.06 -30.56 -1.75
C GLU A 46 15.46 -31.43 -0.55
N LYS A 47 15.30 -30.91 0.68
CA LYS A 47 15.59 -31.67 1.90
C LYS A 47 14.76 -32.95 2.00
N ILE A 48 13.45 -32.87 1.72
CA ILE A 48 12.52 -34.01 1.80
C ILE A 48 12.83 -35.05 0.71
N SER A 49 13.04 -34.60 -0.53
CA SER A 49 13.31 -35.48 -1.67
C SER A 49 14.60 -36.28 -1.47
N GLU A 50 15.67 -35.63 -0.99
CA GLU A 50 16.95 -36.28 -0.73
C GLU A 50 16.87 -37.26 0.44
N LYS A 51 16.16 -36.88 1.51
CA LYS A 51 15.87 -37.79 2.63
C LYS A 51 15.12 -39.05 2.16
N ASN A 52 14.07 -38.88 1.36
CA ASN A 52 13.28 -40.00 0.83
C ASN A 52 14.10 -40.90 -0.10
N ARG A 53 14.94 -40.30 -0.96
CA ARG A 53 15.86 -41.03 -1.85
C ARG A 53 16.77 -41.98 -1.07
N ILE A 54 17.18 -41.57 0.11
CA ILE A 54 18.17 -42.29 0.92
C ILE A 54 17.52 -43.30 1.86
N MET A 55 16.38 -42.97 2.48
CA MET A 55 15.59 -43.96 3.24
C MET A 55 15.12 -45.14 2.37
N GLY A 56 14.97 -44.94 1.06
CA GLY A 56 14.65 -46.02 0.11
C GLY A 56 15.78 -47.01 -0.14
N LYS A 57 17.01 -46.76 0.34
CA LYS A 57 18.15 -47.67 0.17
C LYS A 57 18.12 -48.79 1.21
N LYS A 58 18.27 -50.05 0.78
CA LYS A 58 18.34 -51.23 1.67
C LYS A 58 19.60 -51.29 2.54
N SER A 59 20.68 -50.61 2.14
CA SER A 59 21.94 -50.55 2.87
C SER A 59 22.67 -49.26 2.53
N MET A 60 23.37 -48.68 3.49
CA MET A 60 24.17 -47.46 3.32
C MET A 60 25.61 -47.67 3.78
N ARG A 61 26.55 -47.09 3.04
CA ARG A 61 27.95 -46.99 3.47
C ARG A 61 28.09 -45.90 4.53
N ALA A 62 29.08 -46.03 5.41
CA ALA A 62 29.37 -45.01 6.43
C ALA A 62 29.60 -43.61 5.84
N SER A 63 30.23 -43.53 4.66
CA SER A 63 30.44 -42.27 3.93
C SER A 63 29.14 -41.62 3.47
N GLU A 64 28.11 -42.41 3.12
CA GLU A 64 26.79 -41.90 2.72
C GLU A 64 26.02 -41.38 3.93
N VAL A 65 26.16 -42.04 5.09
CA VAL A 65 25.59 -41.56 6.37
C VAL A 65 26.23 -40.24 6.79
N GLN A 66 27.56 -40.13 6.68
CA GLN A 66 28.26 -38.88 7.00
C GLN A 66 27.88 -37.75 6.04
N PHE A 67 27.79 -38.04 4.74
CA PHE A 67 27.28 -37.08 3.75
C PHE A 67 25.89 -36.57 4.13
N MET A 68 25.00 -37.47 4.56
CA MET A 68 23.65 -37.10 4.98
C MET A 68 23.58 -36.19 6.18
N ASN A 69 24.34 -36.49 7.23
CA ASN A 69 24.38 -35.63 8.39
C ASN A 69 24.89 -34.22 8.03
N ASN A 70 25.86 -34.12 7.11
CA ASN A 70 26.37 -32.83 6.65
C ASN A 70 25.37 -32.09 5.74
N PHE A 71 24.72 -32.80 4.84
CA PHE A 71 23.69 -32.25 3.97
C PHE A 71 22.50 -31.72 4.78
N GLU A 72 22.00 -32.49 5.74
CA GLU A 72 20.88 -32.09 6.59
C GLU A 72 21.22 -30.82 7.38
N LYS A 73 22.41 -30.76 7.99
CA LYS A 73 22.89 -29.55 8.68
C LYS A 73 22.95 -28.35 7.74
N LEU A 74 23.53 -28.50 6.55
CA LEU A 74 23.62 -27.42 5.58
C LEU A 74 22.24 -26.92 5.14
N MET A 75 21.29 -27.84 4.90
CA MET A 75 19.94 -27.48 4.52
C MET A 75 19.20 -26.78 5.66
N ASP A 76 19.36 -27.25 6.89
CA ASP A 76 18.79 -26.59 8.07
C ASP A 76 19.37 -25.17 8.25
N GLU A 77 20.67 -24.98 8.05
CA GLU A 77 21.29 -23.66 8.08
C GLU A 77 20.71 -22.74 7.00
N LYS A 78 20.54 -23.22 5.76
CA LYS A 78 19.93 -22.45 4.67
C LYS A 78 18.47 -22.11 4.94
N ILE A 79 17.67 -23.08 5.39
CA ILE A 79 16.27 -22.90 5.76
C ILE A 79 16.17 -21.87 6.89
N ASN A 80 16.99 -21.98 7.93
CA ASN A 80 17.01 -21.02 9.03
C ASN A 80 17.40 -19.61 8.57
N ALA A 81 18.39 -19.48 7.69
CA ALA A 81 18.77 -18.18 7.12
C ALA A 81 17.63 -17.57 6.29
N CYS A 82 16.97 -18.39 5.47
CA CYS A 82 15.81 -18.00 4.67
C CYS A 82 14.64 -17.54 5.57
N THR A 83 14.33 -18.28 6.62
CA THR A 83 13.29 -17.95 7.61
C THR A 83 13.60 -16.63 8.33
N ARG A 84 14.83 -16.42 8.79
CA ARG A 84 15.22 -15.14 9.43
C ARG A 84 15.09 -13.96 8.48
N LYS A 85 15.42 -14.15 7.20
CA LYS A 85 15.25 -13.12 6.17
C LYS A 85 13.77 -12.82 5.92
N LEU A 86 12.90 -13.83 5.90
CA LEU A 86 11.45 -13.66 5.85
C LEU A 86 10.91 -12.89 7.05
N GLU A 87 11.35 -13.21 8.27
CA GLU A 87 10.95 -12.48 9.48
C GLU A 87 11.32 -11.00 9.39
N LEU A 88 12.53 -10.70 8.92
CA LEU A 88 12.98 -9.32 8.71
C LEU A 88 12.12 -8.60 7.67
N LEU A 89 11.85 -9.23 6.53
CA LEU A 89 11.02 -8.64 5.47
C LEU A 89 9.58 -8.41 5.94
N ASN A 90 9.01 -9.34 6.71
CA ASN A 90 7.67 -9.19 7.28
C ASN A 90 7.60 -8.05 8.31
N ARG A 91 8.66 -7.88 9.10
CA ARG A 91 8.76 -6.72 10.01
C ARG A 91 8.84 -5.41 9.23
N GLN A 92 9.67 -5.35 8.19
CA GLN A 92 9.78 -4.18 7.31
C GLN A 92 8.44 -3.87 6.63
N LEU A 93 7.73 -4.89 6.16
CA LEU A 93 6.40 -4.74 5.58
C LEU A 93 5.44 -4.12 6.58
N LYS A 94 5.40 -4.63 7.81
CA LYS A 94 4.54 -4.09 8.87
C LYS A 94 4.83 -2.62 9.16
N GLU A 95 6.11 -2.26 9.29
CA GLU A 95 6.54 -0.87 9.52
C GLU A 95 6.12 0.04 8.35
N LYS A 96 6.31 -0.42 7.11
CA LYS A 96 5.92 0.33 5.90
C LYS A 96 4.42 0.44 5.71
N MET A 97 3.63 -0.57 6.08
CA MET A 97 2.17 -0.48 6.06
C MET A 97 1.64 0.54 7.07
N GLU A 98 2.23 0.64 8.26
CA GLU A 98 1.87 1.68 9.22
C GLU A 98 2.23 3.09 8.72
N GLU A 99 3.35 3.23 8.01
CA GLU A 99 3.70 4.46 7.32
C GLU A 99 2.69 4.80 6.22
N LEU A 100 2.33 3.82 5.38
CA LEU A 100 1.32 3.99 4.33
C LEU A 100 -0.01 4.48 4.92
N LYS A 101 -0.47 3.85 6.00
CA LYS A 101 -1.70 4.23 6.69
C LYS A 101 -1.69 5.69 7.12
N LYS A 102 -0.58 6.18 7.66
CA LYS A 102 -0.42 7.60 8.03
C LYS A 102 -0.49 8.51 6.80
N LYS A 103 0.20 8.15 5.70
CA LYS A 103 0.19 8.94 4.46
C LYS A 103 -1.16 8.96 3.75
N SER A 104 -1.86 7.83 3.69
CA SER A 104 -3.23 7.78 3.20
C SER A 104 -4.18 8.63 4.05
N MET A 105 -4.01 8.65 5.38
CA MET A 105 -4.80 9.52 6.26
C MET A 105 -4.52 11.00 6.00
N GLU A 106 -3.24 11.38 5.88
CA GLU A 106 -2.85 12.75 5.51
C GLU A 106 -3.50 13.17 4.19
N HIS A 107 -3.46 12.31 3.15
CA HIS A 107 -4.08 12.61 1.86
C HIS A 107 -5.60 12.80 1.97
N LYS A 108 -6.29 11.87 2.67
CA LYS A 108 -7.75 11.94 2.89
C LYS A 108 -8.19 13.22 3.60
N ILE A 109 -7.40 13.75 4.52
CA ILE A 109 -7.71 15.02 5.19
C ILE A 109 -7.82 16.16 4.15
N PHE A 110 -6.95 16.20 3.15
CA PHE A 110 -7.01 17.21 2.09
C PHE A 110 -8.18 16.97 1.13
N GLU A 111 -8.55 15.72 0.85
CA GLU A 111 -9.76 15.41 0.08
C GLU A 111 -11.02 15.93 0.78
N SER A 112 -11.20 15.60 2.07
CA SER A 112 -12.36 16.07 2.84
C SER A 112 -12.38 17.60 2.98
N LEU A 113 -11.21 18.24 3.11
CA LEU A 113 -11.11 19.69 3.19
C LEU A 113 -11.49 20.36 1.85
N GLU A 114 -11.09 19.76 0.72
CA GLU A 114 -11.50 20.23 -0.60
C GLU A 114 -13.01 20.11 -0.80
N GLU A 115 -13.60 18.97 -0.44
CA GLU A 115 -15.05 18.77 -0.52
C GLU A 115 -15.81 19.81 0.30
N LYS A 116 -15.35 20.11 1.52
CA LYS A 116 -15.93 21.15 2.37
C LYS A 116 -15.84 22.52 1.70
N HIS A 117 -14.66 22.90 1.21
CA HIS A 117 -14.48 24.20 0.54
C HIS A 117 -15.32 24.31 -0.74
N LEU A 118 -15.48 23.21 -1.48
CA LEU A 118 -16.32 23.17 -2.66
C LEU A 118 -17.80 23.37 -2.30
N ASN A 119 -18.25 22.75 -1.21
CA ASN A 119 -19.60 22.94 -0.72
C ASN A 119 -19.85 24.39 -0.27
N ASP A 120 -18.93 24.96 0.51
CA ASP A 120 -19.02 26.36 0.95
C ASP A 120 -19.06 27.32 -0.24
N PHE A 121 -18.24 27.07 -1.26
CA PHE A 121 -18.25 27.85 -2.51
C PHE A 121 -19.60 27.77 -3.23
N ARG A 122 -20.20 26.57 -3.33
CA ARG A 122 -21.52 26.38 -3.96
C ARG A 122 -22.62 27.11 -3.18
N LEU A 123 -22.60 27.05 -1.86
CA LEU A 123 -23.55 27.76 -1.02
C LEU A 123 -23.47 29.27 -1.22
N GLU A 124 -22.26 29.83 -1.32
CA GLU A 124 -22.07 31.25 -1.56
C GLU A 124 -22.49 31.66 -2.99
N GLN A 125 -22.18 30.86 -4.02
CA GLN A 125 -22.68 31.12 -5.38
C GLN A 125 -24.20 31.13 -5.41
N ASN A 126 -24.87 30.14 -4.80
CA ASN A 126 -26.33 30.10 -4.73
C ASN A 126 -26.90 31.33 -4.02
N ARG A 127 -26.26 31.79 -2.94
CA ARG A 127 -26.67 33.01 -2.21
C ARG A 127 -26.55 34.26 -3.06
N ILE A 128 -25.46 34.39 -3.83
CA ILE A 128 -25.25 35.52 -4.74
C ILE A 128 -26.28 35.50 -5.87
N GLU A 129 -26.51 34.33 -6.48
CA GLU A 129 -27.49 34.16 -7.55
C GLU A 129 -28.91 34.49 -7.07
N GLN A 130 -29.29 34.02 -5.86
CA GLN A 130 -30.60 34.33 -5.28
C GLN A 130 -30.80 35.84 -5.09
N LYS A 131 -29.80 36.55 -4.55
CA LYS A 131 -29.86 38.02 -4.41
C LYS A 131 -30.02 38.71 -5.77
N GLN A 132 -29.31 38.26 -6.79
CA GLN A 132 -29.43 38.81 -8.14
C GLN A 132 -30.83 38.58 -8.72
N PHE A 133 -31.42 37.40 -8.50
CA PHE A 133 -32.80 37.13 -8.91
C PHE A 133 -33.82 38.03 -8.19
N ASP A 134 -33.67 38.22 -6.87
CA ASP A 134 -34.54 39.09 -6.08
C ASP A 134 -34.47 40.56 -6.53
N GLU A 135 -33.26 41.04 -6.85
CA GLU A 135 -33.03 42.38 -7.41
C GLU A 135 -33.71 42.54 -8.78
N ILE A 136 -33.55 41.57 -9.69
CA ILE A 136 -34.19 41.58 -11.01
C ILE A 136 -35.72 41.56 -10.88
N ALA A 137 -36.26 40.72 -9.99
CA ALA A 137 -37.70 40.64 -9.74
C ALA A 137 -38.26 41.97 -9.20
N SER A 138 -37.53 42.61 -8.28
CA SER A 138 -37.89 43.91 -7.73
C SER A 138 -37.91 45.00 -8.80
N ILE A 139 -36.89 45.06 -9.66
CA ILE A 139 -36.82 46.00 -10.79
C ILE A 139 -37.97 45.78 -11.78
N LYS A 140 -38.26 44.53 -12.15
CA LYS A 140 -39.38 44.20 -13.06
C LYS A 140 -40.73 44.63 -12.46
N LYS A 141 -40.95 44.37 -11.17
CA LYS A 141 -42.18 44.75 -10.47
C LYS A 141 -42.37 46.26 -10.37
N MET A 142 -41.28 47.03 -10.25
CA MET A 142 -41.34 48.49 -10.30
C MET A 142 -41.73 48.97 -11.71
N LYS A 143 -41.10 48.41 -12.77
CA LYS A 143 -41.39 48.78 -14.15
C LYS A 143 -42.78 48.38 -14.67
N SER A 144 -43.43 47.40 -14.04
CA SER A 144 -44.79 46.96 -14.42
C SER A 144 -45.91 47.74 -13.72
N LYS A 145 -45.57 48.69 -12.83
CA LYS A 145 -46.52 49.53 -12.10
C LYS A 145 -46.65 50.94 -12.66
N ASP A 146 -45.77 51.32 -13.59
CA ASP A 146 -45.89 52.49 -14.47
C ASP A 146 -46.62 52.09 -15.76
#